data_AF-D1PU32-F1
#
_entry.id   AF-D1PU32-F1
#
_cell.length_a   1.000
_cell.length_b   1.000
_cell.length_c   1.000
_cell.angle_alpha   90.00
_cell.angle_beta   90.00
_cell.angle_gamma   90.00
#
_symmetry.space_group_name_H-M   'P 1'
#
loop_
_entity.id
_entity.type
_entity.pdbx_description
1 polymer ?
#
loop_
_entity_poly.entity_id
_entity_poly.type
_entity_poly.pdbx_seq_one_letter_code
_entity_poly.pdbx_strand_id
1 'polypeptide(L)'
;MMGTIVYGFSDSPFGEIIVAATAKGICDLQFLEHSRMQAIHELGSRWGVYTSTTIDNEMAETVAGVIFEGLDKPLTIDLRGTEFQIGVWNQLREIPFGQTASYQDMADRLGSPGAVRAVASAIARNPVAMLIPCHRVIHSDGSVGEYHWGRELKKRLLEWEAQVAEEAAAGSALSKGPLRLTVNSSTVPLAEELSNDIFKGELDGLF
;
A
#
# COMPACT_ATOMS: atom_id res chain seq x y z
N MET A 1 8.38 22.09 -9.44
CA MET A 1 8.19 21.45 -10.75
C MET A 1 7.82 20.01 -10.45
N MET A 2 6.58 19.59 -10.72
CA MET A 2 6.17 18.19 -10.50
C MET A 2 6.95 17.33 -11.50
N GLY A 3 7.78 16.42 -10.98
CA GLY A 3 8.71 15.62 -11.77
C GLY A 3 7.99 14.52 -12.55
N THR A 4 8.62 14.00 -13.60
CA THR A 4 8.16 12.86 -14.41
C THR A 4 7.75 11.66 -13.54
N ILE A 5 6.63 11.03 -13.88
CA ILE A 5 6.18 9.76 -13.27
C ILE A 5 6.36 8.67 -14.31
N VAL A 6 7.04 7.61 -13.93
CA VAL A 6 7.10 6.37 -14.72
C VAL A 6 6.08 5.42 -14.13
N TYR A 7 5.25 4.81 -14.97
CA TYR A 7 4.30 3.80 -14.51
C TYR A 7 4.36 2.54 -15.38
N GLY A 8 3.95 1.40 -14.85
CA GLY A 8 3.89 0.14 -15.59
C GLY A 8 2.80 -0.76 -15.06
N PHE A 9 2.43 -1.75 -15.86
CA PHE A 9 1.51 -2.82 -15.47
C PHE A 9 2.25 -4.14 -15.36
N SER A 10 1.79 -4.97 -14.43
CA SER A 10 2.29 -6.34 -14.29
C SER A 10 1.18 -7.24 -13.78
N ASP A 11 1.23 -8.51 -14.17
CA ASP A 11 0.36 -9.54 -13.59
C ASP A 11 0.83 -9.91 -12.18
N SER A 12 -0.11 -10.25 -11.31
CA SER A 12 0.17 -10.85 -10.00
C SER A 12 -0.77 -12.03 -9.74
N PRO A 13 -0.48 -12.89 -8.74
CA PRO A 13 -1.39 -13.95 -8.33
C PRO A 13 -2.80 -13.46 -7.90
N PHE A 14 -2.95 -12.15 -7.69
CA PHE A 14 -4.19 -11.54 -7.22
C PHE A 14 -4.88 -10.64 -8.26
N GLY A 15 -4.38 -10.63 -9.49
CA GLY A 15 -4.85 -9.77 -10.57
C GLY A 15 -3.77 -8.81 -11.04
N GLU A 16 -4.09 -8.02 -12.06
CA GLU A 16 -3.17 -7.03 -12.60
C GLU A 16 -2.91 -5.90 -11.60
N ILE A 17 -1.68 -5.41 -11.54
CA ILE A 17 -1.27 -4.25 -10.75
C ILE A 17 -0.73 -3.14 -11.64
N ILE A 18 -0.87 -1.89 -11.16
CA ILE A 18 -0.14 -0.73 -11.66
C ILE A 18 0.88 -0.32 -10.61
N VAL A 19 2.09 -0.03 -11.06
CA VAL A 19 3.17 0.52 -10.23
C VAL A 19 3.59 1.85 -10.83
N ALA A 20 3.71 2.89 -10.00
CA ALA A 20 4.20 4.19 -10.41
C ALA A 20 5.36 4.66 -9.53
N ALA A 21 6.30 5.37 -10.13
CA ALA A 21 7.48 5.88 -9.46
C ALA A 21 7.81 7.33 -9.87
N THR A 22 8.26 8.10 -8.90
CA THR A 22 8.97 9.37 -9.13
C THR A 22 10.47 9.10 -9.19
N ALA A 23 11.27 10.14 -9.44
CA ALA A 23 12.73 10.07 -9.32
C ALA A 23 13.22 9.67 -7.90
N LYS A 24 12.37 9.74 -6.88
CA LYS A 24 12.70 9.36 -5.50
C LYS A 24 12.31 7.91 -5.14
N GLY A 25 11.52 7.22 -5.97
CA GLY A 25 11.08 5.85 -5.71
C GLY A 25 9.62 5.61 -6.08
N ILE A 26 9.16 4.40 -5.77
CA ILE A 26 7.78 3.94 -5.99
C ILE A 26 6.85 4.81 -5.14
N CYS A 27 5.95 5.52 -5.80
CA CYS A 27 5.03 6.47 -5.19
C CYS A 27 3.58 5.98 -5.23
N ASP A 28 3.28 4.97 -6.07
CA ASP A 28 1.96 4.38 -6.16
C ASP A 28 2.05 2.88 -6.50
N LEU A 29 1.20 2.06 -5.88
CA LEU A 29 1.02 0.66 -6.24
C LEU A 29 -0.43 0.27 -5.94
N GLN A 30 -1.15 -0.15 -6.97
CA GLN A 30 -2.59 -0.47 -6.87
C GLN A 30 -2.92 -1.77 -7.60
N PHE A 31 -3.90 -2.51 -7.07
CA PHE A 31 -4.56 -3.57 -7.83
C PHE A 31 -5.58 -2.94 -8.79
N LEU A 32 -5.71 -3.51 -9.99
CA LEU A 32 -6.70 -3.03 -10.94
C LEU A 32 -8.07 -3.66 -10.67
N GLU A 33 -9.02 -2.83 -10.23
CA GLU A 33 -10.45 -3.20 -10.17
C GLU A 33 -11.20 -2.86 -11.46
N HIS A 34 -10.63 -1.96 -12.26
CA HIS A 34 -11.25 -1.38 -13.44
C HIS A 34 -10.31 -1.37 -14.65
N SER A 35 -10.63 -0.57 -15.67
CA SER A 35 -9.78 -0.45 -16.85
C SER A 35 -8.44 0.21 -16.53
N ARG A 36 -7.37 -0.18 -17.22
CA ARG A 36 -6.04 0.48 -17.15
C ARG A 36 -6.13 2.01 -17.34
N MET A 37 -7.07 2.48 -18.17
CA MET A 37 -7.27 3.91 -18.40
C MET A 37 -7.77 4.66 -17.15
N GLN A 38 -8.67 4.04 -16.37
CA GLN A 38 -9.13 4.62 -15.11
C GLN A 38 -8.00 4.65 -14.08
N ALA A 39 -7.21 3.58 -13.96
CA ALA A 39 -6.06 3.55 -13.07
C ALA A 39 -5.02 4.65 -13.41
N ILE A 40 -4.77 4.88 -14.71
CA ILE A 40 -3.91 5.99 -15.17
C ILE A 40 -4.52 7.35 -14.82
N HIS A 41 -5.84 7.51 -14.95
CA HIS A 41 -6.52 8.75 -14.60
C HIS A 41 -6.47 9.03 -13.09
N GLU A 42 -6.65 8.01 -12.25
CA GLU A 42 -6.52 8.11 -10.79
C GLU A 42 -5.09 8.48 -10.37
N LEU A 43 -4.08 7.84 -10.98
CA LEU A 43 -2.67 8.18 -10.79
C LEU A 43 -2.40 9.65 -11.17
N GLY A 44 -2.90 10.08 -12.34
CA GLY A 44 -2.78 11.46 -12.81
C GLY A 44 -3.50 12.47 -11.92
N SER A 45 -4.64 12.10 -11.33
CA SER A 45 -5.38 12.96 -10.40
C SER A 45 -4.64 13.12 -9.07
N ARG A 46 -3.97 12.06 -8.58
CA ARG A 46 -3.23 12.06 -7.33
C ARG A 46 -1.89 12.79 -7.42
N TRP A 47 -1.17 12.63 -8.53
CA TRP A 47 0.19 13.14 -8.67
C TRP A 47 0.36 14.27 -9.69
N GLY A 48 -0.69 14.62 -10.43
CA GLY A 48 -0.77 15.78 -11.31
C GLY A 48 -0.98 15.45 -12.78
N VAL A 49 -2.01 16.06 -13.37
CA VAL A 49 -2.50 15.86 -14.75
C VAL A 49 -1.47 16.25 -15.84
N TYR A 50 -0.46 17.07 -15.50
CA TYR A 50 0.57 17.57 -16.43
C TYR A 50 1.94 16.92 -16.26
N THR A 51 2.01 15.83 -15.50
CA THR A 51 3.24 15.09 -15.34
C THR A 51 3.54 14.32 -16.61
N SER A 52 4.74 14.48 -17.19
CA SER A 52 5.17 13.60 -18.29
C SER A 52 5.16 12.17 -17.79
N THR A 53 4.38 11.30 -18.44
CA THR A 53 4.33 9.88 -18.09
C THR A 53 5.04 9.03 -19.14
N THR A 54 5.85 8.09 -18.68
CA THR A 54 6.46 7.05 -19.53
C THR A 54 6.04 5.68 -19.00
N ILE A 55 5.78 4.75 -19.91
CA ILE A 55 5.41 3.38 -19.57
C ILE A 55 6.69 2.55 -19.41
N ASP A 56 6.80 1.83 -18.30
CA ASP A 56 7.86 0.87 -17.99
C ASP A 56 7.27 -0.36 -17.27
N ASN A 57 6.88 -1.37 -18.04
CA ASN A 57 6.37 -2.62 -17.48
C ASN A 57 7.45 -3.45 -16.81
N GLU A 58 8.73 -3.32 -17.20
CA GLU A 58 9.84 -4.06 -16.59
C GLU A 58 10.04 -3.62 -15.12
N MET A 59 9.86 -2.33 -14.85
CA MET A 59 9.78 -1.82 -13.47
C MET A 59 8.64 -2.48 -12.69
N ALA A 60 7.44 -2.56 -13.26
CA ALA A 60 6.29 -3.16 -12.59
C ALA A 60 6.47 -4.66 -12.35
N GLU A 61 6.99 -5.39 -13.34
CA GLU A 61 7.35 -6.82 -13.26
C GLU A 61 8.42 -7.07 -12.20
N THR A 62 9.45 -6.22 -12.13
CA THR A 62 10.46 -6.29 -11.07
C THR A 62 9.81 -6.18 -9.69
N VAL A 63 8.92 -5.20 -9.50
CA VAL A 63 8.24 -4.97 -8.22
C VAL A 63 7.31 -6.13 -7.87
N ALA A 64 6.58 -6.67 -8.84
CA ALA A 64 5.76 -7.87 -8.68
C ALA A 64 6.62 -9.07 -8.26
N GLY A 65 7.76 -9.30 -8.92
CA GLY A 65 8.71 -10.36 -8.57
C GLY A 65 9.26 -10.24 -7.14
N VAL A 66 9.55 -9.02 -6.69
CA VAL A 66 9.97 -8.78 -5.28
C VAL A 66 8.86 -9.15 -4.29
N ILE A 67 7.62 -8.74 -4.55
CA ILE A 67 6.49 -8.96 -3.63
C ILE A 67 6.04 -10.44 -3.65
N PHE A 68 5.76 -10.97 -4.84
CA PHE A 68 5.03 -12.22 -5.01
C PHE A 68 5.94 -13.43 -5.24
N GLU A 69 7.13 -13.24 -5.80
CA GLU A 69 8.05 -14.34 -6.16
C GLU A 69 9.28 -14.43 -5.24
N GLY A 70 9.51 -13.42 -4.39
CA GLY A 70 10.63 -13.41 -3.45
C GLY A 70 11.97 -13.03 -4.09
N LEU A 71 11.96 -12.26 -5.18
CA LEU A 71 13.16 -11.69 -5.77
C LEU A 71 13.89 -10.81 -4.72
N ASP A 72 15.15 -11.12 -4.40
CA ASP A 72 15.97 -10.31 -3.50
C ASP A 72 16.53 -9.08 -4.23
N LYS A 73 15.69 -8.04 -4.35
CA LYS A 73 16.07 -6.74 -4.88
C LYS A 73 15.58 -5.64 -3.93
N PRO A 74 16.46 -4.72 -3.49
CA PRO A 74 16.03 -3.60 -2.68
C PRO A 74 15.13 -2.67 -3.50
N LEU A 75 14.07 -2.15 -2.87
CA LEU A 75 13.18 -1.16 -3.45
C LEU A 75 13.26 0.14 -2.66
N THR A 76 12.95 1.25 -3.32
CA THR A 76 12.80 2.56 -2.68
C THR A 76 11.38 3.05 -2.89
N ILE A 77 10.72 3.52 -1.83
CA ILE A 77 9.38 4.12 -1.89
C ILE A 77 9.47 5.63 -1.60
N ASP A 78 8.57 6.40 -2.21
CA ASP A 78 8.43 7.86 -2.04
C ASP A 78 7.04 8.17 -1.49
N LEU A 79 6.95 8.29 -0.17
CA LEU A 79 5.70 8.54 0.53
C LEU A 79 5.42 10.04 0.64
N ARG A 80 4.21 10.43 0.27
CA ARG A 80 3.70 11.79 0.46
C ARG A 80 2.39 11.71 1.23
N GLY A 81 2.32 12.42 2.35
CA GLY A 81 1.14 12.44 3.21
C GLY A 81 1.34 13.36 4.40
N THR A 82 0.33 13.51 5.23
CA THR A 82 0.46 14.21 6.52
C THR A 82 1.45 13.50 7.44
N GLU A 83 1.98 14.22 8.43
CA GLU A 83 2.85 13.62 9.45
C GLU A 83 2.19 12.42 10.14
N PHE A 84 0.89 12.52 10.42
CA PHE A 84 0.11 11.43 11.00
C PHE A 84 0.01 10.22 10.06
N GLN A 85 -0.32 10.43 8.78
CA GLN A 85 -0.36 9.34 7.79
C GLN A 85 1.00 8.65 7.66
N ILE A 86 2.09 9.41 7.52
CA ILE A 86 3.44 8.86 7.43
C ILE A 86 3.79 8.05 8.69
N GLY A 87 3.41 8.53 9.87
CA GLY A 87 3.56 7.80 11.13
C GLY A 87 2.82 6.45 11.12
N VAL A 88 1.55 6.45 10.71
CA VAL A 88 0.73 5.23 10.57
C VAL A 88 1.35 4.25 9.57
N TRP A 89 1.75 4.74 8.39
CA TRP A 89 2.34 3.92 7.32
C TRP A 89 3.68 3.28 7.73
N ASN A 90 4.49 4.00 8.50
CA ASN A 90 5.70 3.42 9.07
C ASN A 90 5.39 2.31 10.07
N GLN A 91 4.39 2.50 10.95
CA GLN A 91 3.98 1.45 11.89
C GLN A 91 3.41 0.20 11.20
N LEU A 92 2.72 0.36 10.06
CA LEU A 92 2.23 -0.78 9.28
C LEU A 92 3.37 -1.69 8.81
N ARG A 93 4.51 -1.10 8.42
CA ARG A 93 5.67 -1.84 7.91
C ARG A 93 6.32 -2.73 8.98
N GLU A 94 6.10 -2.41 10.26
CA GLU A 94 6.58 -3.22 11.38
C GLU A 94 5.73 -4.49 11.61
N ILE A 95 4.58 -4.63 10.95
CA ILE A 95 3.77 -5.86 11.02
C ILE A 95 4.44 -6.92 10.14
N PRO A 96 4.92 -8.05 10.70
CA PRO A 96 5.60 -9.08 9.93
C PRO A 96 4.71 -9.73 8.85
N PHE A 97 5.34 -10.27 7.82
CA PHE A 97 4.66 -11.07 6.81
C PHE A 97 3.97 -12.28 7.45
N GLY A 98 2.70 -12.52 7.09
CA GLY A 98 1.88 -13.59 7.66
C GLY A 98 1.32 -13.31 9.05
N GLN A 99 1.55 -12.13 9.61
CA GLN A 99 0.98 -11.70 10.89
C GLN A 99 -0.03 -10.56 10.70
N THR A 100 -0.90 -10.39 11.69
CA THR A 100 -1.92 -9.33 11.70
C THR A 100 -1.83 -8.49 12.96
N ALA A 101 -2.38 -7.29 12.90
CA ALA A 101 -2.61 -6.42 14.05
C ALA A 101 -4.03 -5.85 13.99
N SER A 102 -4.60 -5.46 15.13
CA SER A 102 -5.88 -4.77 15.14
C SER A 102 -5.74 -3.26 14.94
N TYR A 103 -6.81 -2.59 14.52
CA TYR A 103 -6.83 -1.12 14.48
C TYR A 103 -6.53 -0.48 15.85
N GLN A 104 -6.92 -1.15 16.94
CA GLN A 104 -6.60 -0.70 18.30
C GLN A 104 -5.10 -0.85 18.59
N ASP A 105 -4.49 -1.98 18.23
CA ASP A 105 -3.05 -2.18 18.38
C ASP A 105 -2.25 -1.08 17.65
N MET A 106 -2.73 -0.70 16.46
CA MET A 106 -2.11 0.39 15.70
C MET A 106 -2.24 1.74 16.41
N ALA A 107 -3.41 2.06 16.96
CA ALA A 107 -3.63 3.30 17.72
C ALA A 107 -2.78 3.35 19.00
N ASP A 108 -2.63 2.20 19.67
CA ASP A 108 -1.82 2.08 20.89
C ASP A 108 -0.33 2.24 20.59
N ARG A 109 0.18 1.61 19.52
CA ARG A 109 1.58 1.75 19.06
C ARG A 109 1.94 3.18 18.68
N LEU A 110 0.96 3.95 18.21
CA LEU A 110 1.10 5.37 17.88
C LEU A 110 0.94 6.30 19.10
N GLY A 111 0.77 5.74 20.31
CA GLY A 111 0.60 6.51 21.54
C GLY A 111 -0.72 7.27 21.60
N SER A 112 -1.70 6.91 20.76
CA SER A 112 -2.99 7.59 20.64
C SER A 112 -4.16 6.59 20.68
N PRO A 113 -4.42 5.90 21.82
CA PRO A 113 -5.44 4.84 21.90
C PRO A 113 -6.85 5.26 21.47
N GLY A 114 -7.20 6.54 21.63
CA GLY A 114 -8.50 7.10 21.22
C GLY A 114 -8.62 7.43 19.73
N ALA A 115 -7.55 7.29 18.94
CA ALA A 115 -7.48 7.73 17.55
C ALA A 115 -7.78 6.62 16.53
N VAL A 116 -8.44 5.52 16.93
CA VAL A 116 -8.70 4.35 16.08
C VAL A 116 -9.29 4.71 14.70
N ARG A 117 -10.28 5.61 14.66
CA ARG A 117 -10.90 6.04 13.38
C ARG A 117 -9.92 6.82 12.49
N ALA A 118 -9.12 7.71 13.07
CA ALA A 118 -8.11 8.45 12.32
C ALA A 118 -7.05 7.49 11.76
N VAL A 119 -6.62 6.51 12.58
CA VAL A 119 -5.70 5.44 12.15
C VAL A 119 -6.29 4.63 11.00
N ALA A 120 -7.53 4.15 11.11
CA ALA A 120 -8.20 3.41 10.05
C ALA A 120 -8.28 4.23 8.74
N SER A 121 -8.60 5.52 8.85
CA SER A 121 -8.65 6.44 7.71
C SER A 121 -7.28 6.65 7.06
N ALA A 122 -6.20 6.71 7.84
CA ALA A 122 -4.83 6.79 7.32
C ALA A 122 -4.37 5.47 6.67
N ILE A 123 -4.75 4.32 7.23
CA ILE A 123 -4.49 2.99 6.65
C ILE A 123 -5.17 2.85 5.28
N ALA A 124 -6.43 3.28 5.18
CA ALA A 124 -7.19 3.25 3.92
C ALA A 124 -6.59 4.12 2.81
N ARG A 125 -5.83 5.16 3.18
CA ARG A 125 -5.13 6.07 2.26
C ARG A 125 -3.71 5.62 1.90
N ASN A 126 -3.32 4.39 2.20
CA ASN A 126 -2.01 3.87 1.80
C ASN A 126 -1.82 3.94 0.26
N PRO A 127 -0.80 4.68 -0.24
CA PRO A 127 -0.61 4.82 -1.68
C PRO A 127 0.12 3.64 -2.33
N VAL A 128 0.84 2.81 -1.57
CA VAL A 128 1.66 1.72 -2.11
C VAL A 128 1.25 0.39 -1.50
N ALA A 129 0.22 -0.24 -2.06
CA ALA A 129 -0.24 -1.56 -1.61
C ALA A 129 0.92 -2.57 -1.57
N MET A 130 0.83 -3.56 -0.68
CA MET A 130 1.84 -4.61 -0.46
C MET A 130 3.20 -4.14 0.07
N LEU A 131 3.76 -3.02 -0.41
CA LEU A 131 5.01 -2.43 0.10
C LEU A 131 4.77 -1.80 1.48
N ILE A 132 3.65 -1.13 1.66
CA ILE A 132 3.05 -0.86 2.98
C ILE A 132 1.90 -1.86 3.16
N PRO A 133 1.96 -2.76 4.15
CA PRO A 133 1.05 -3.88 4.26
C PRO A 133 -0.26 -3.52 4.99
N CYS A 134 -1.03 -2.59 4.45
CA CYS A 134 -2.30 -2.15 5.05
C CYS A 134 -3.35 -3.26 5.16
N HIS A 135 -3.26 -4.32 4.35
CA HIS A 135 -4.12 -5.51 4.41
C HIS A 135 -3.93 -6.32 5.71
N ARG A 136 -2.80 -6.18 6.41
CA ARG A 136 -2.50 -6.89 7.66
C ARG A 136 -3.27 -6.35 8.89
N VAL A 137 -4.01 -5.26 8.75
CA VAL A 137 -4.79 -4.69 9.86
C VAL A 137 -6.24 -5.16 9.79
N ILE A 138 -6.72 -5.77 10.88
CA ILE A 138 -8.07 -6.36 11.00
C ILE A 138 -8.83 -5.82 12.23
N HIS A 139 -10.06 -6.24 12.43
CA HIS A 139 -10.81 -5.92 13.64
C HIS A 139 -10.27 -6.72 14.84
N SER A 140 -10.46 -6.19 16.05
CA SER A 140 -9.99 -6.82 17.29
C SER A 140 -10.67 -8.14 17.62
N ASP A 141 -11.83 -8.41 17.01
CA ASP A 141 -12.55 -9.69 17.11
C ASP A 141 -12.05 -10.75 16.11
N GLY A 142 -11.01 -10.42 15.33
CA GLY A 142 -10.43 -11.29 14.31
C GLY A 142 -11.13 -11.23 12.95
N SER A 143 -12.21 -10.45 12.81
CA SER A 143 -12.91 -10.31 11.53
C SER A 143 -12.15 -9.42 10.54
N VAL A 144 -12.23 -9.77 9.25
CA VAL A 144 -11.60 -9.01 8.17
C VAL A 144 -12.47 -7.81 7.82
N GLY A 145 -11.94 -6.61 8.08
CA GLY A 145 -12.57 -5.35 7.71
C GLY A 145 -12.42 -5.00 6.23
N GLU A 146 -12.92 -3.82 5.87
CA GLU A 146 -12.84 -3.32 4.49
C GLU A 146 -11.39 -3.11 3.99
N TYR A 147 -11.29 -3.02 2.68
CA TYR A 147 -10.06 -2.80 1.94
C TYR A 147 -10.34 -1.93 0.72
N HIS A 148 -9.37 -1.12 0.31
CA HIS A 148 -9.54 -0.22 -0.84
C HIS A 148 -9.97 -0.98 -2.10
N TRP A 149 -9.36 -2.15 -2.34
CA TRP A 149 -9.65 -3.02 -3.47
C TRP A 149 -10.57 -4.20 -3.11
N GLY A 150 -11.47 -3.99 -2.15
CA GLY A 150 -12.46 -4.96 -1.72
C GLY A 150 -12.00 -5.97 -0.66
N ARG A 151 -12.93 -6.29 0.25
CA ARG A 151 -12.74 -7.22 1.37
C ARG A 151 -12.23 -8.61 0.94
N GLU A 152 -12.70 -9.10 -0.21
CA GLU A 152 -12.35 -10.44 -0.68
C GLU A 152 -10.87 -10.54 -1.06
N LEU A 153 -10.31 -9.50 -1.70
CA LEU A 153 -8.88 -9.46 -1.99
C LEU A 153 -8.06 -9.45 -0.71
N LYS A 154 -8.46 -8.68 0.30
CA LYS A 154 -7.79 -8.64 1.61
C LYS A 154 -7.72 -10.02 2.27
N LYS A 155 -8.81 -10.80 2.23
CA LYS A 155 -8.82 -12.18 2.75
C LYS A 155 -7.82 -13.07 2.01
N ARG A 156 -7.87 -13.07 0.67
CA ARG A 156 -6.97 -13.86 -0.17
C ARG A 156 -5.50 -13.53 0.08
N LEU A 157 -5.17 -12.24 0.28
CA LEU A 157 -3.83 -11.80 0.62
C LEU A 157 -3.39 -12.33 1.99
N LEU A 158 -4.24 -12.20 3.02
CA LEU A 158 -3.95 -12.69 4.37
C LEU A 158 -3.73 -14.20 4.40
N GLU A 159 -4.61 -14.97 3.73
CA GLU A 159 -4.51 -16.42 3.62
C GLU A 159 -3.23 -16.85 2.92
N TRP A 160 -2.87 -16.20 1.82
CA TRP A 160 -1.62 -16.45 1.12
C TRP A 160 -0.38 -16.16 1.97
N GLU A 161 -0.34 -15.03 2.67
CA GLU A 161 0.80 -14.72 3.53
C GLU A 161 0.95 -15.74 4.67
N ALA A 162 -0.17 -16.15 5.28
CA ALA A 162 -0.17 -17.16 6.32
C ALA A 162 0.36 -18.51 5.82
N GLN A 163 -0.11 -18.96 4.64
CA GLN A 163 0.36 -20.21 4.04
C GLN A 163 1.86 -20.15 3.72
N VAL A 164 2.32 -19.08 3.09
CA VAL A 164 3.75 -18.92 2.74
C VAL A 164 4.62 -18.85 4.00
N ALA A 165 4.15 -18.18 5.07
CA ALA A 165 4.87 -18.11 6.34
C ALA A 165 4.95 -19.49 7.03
N GLU A 166 3.88 -20.28 6.97
CA GLU A 166 3.84 -21.64 7.51
C GLU A 166 4.80 -22.57 6.75
N GLU A 167 4.78 -22.54 5.41
CA GLU A 167 5.70 -23.31 4.57
C GLU A 167 7.18 -22.93 4.81
N ALA A 168 7.46 -21.64 4.98
CA ALA A 168 8.80 -21.18 5.33
C ALA A 168 9.24 -21.68 6.72
N ALA A 169 8.34 -21.66 7.71
CA ALA A 169 8.61 -22.18 9.05
C ALA A 169 8.81 -23.71 9.07
N ALA A 170 8.12 -24.43 8.18
CA ALA A 170 8.27 -25.87 7.97
C ALA A 170 9.54 -26.26 7.18
N GLY A 171 10.30 -25.28 6.66
CA GLY A 171 11.50 -25.52 5.86
C GLY A 171 11.22 -26.06 4.45
N SER A 172 9.97 -25.97 3.97
CA SER A 172 9.54 -26.46 2.65
C SER A 172 9.58 -25.38 1.56
N ALA A 173 9.81 -24.11 1.92
CA ALA A 173 9.89 -22.99 0.98
C ALA A 173 11.04 -22.03 1.30
N LEU A 174 11.46 -21.24 0.30
CA LEU A 174 12.36 -20.09 0.51
C LEU A 174 11.68 -19.10 1.46
N SER A 175 12.31 -18.84 2.61
CA SER A 175 11.85 -17.84 3.56
C SER A 175 11.82 -16.46 2.91
N LYS A 176 10.62 -15.88 2.71
CA LYS A 176 10.47 -14.47 2.37
C LYS A 176 10.85 -13.63 3.60
N GLY A 177 12.11 -13.18 3.63
CA GLY A 177 12.57 -12.19 4.59
C GLY A 177 11.80 -10.86 4.43
N PRO A 178 11.93 -9.93 5.39
CA PRO A 178 11.30 -8.62 5.28
C PRO A 178 11.76 -7.92 3.99
N LEU A 179 10.82 -7.25 3.30
CA LEU A 179 11.13 -6.48 2.11
C LEU A 179 12.22 -5.44 2.43
N ARG A 180 13.27 -5.43 1.62
CA ARG A 180 14.38 -4.47 1.75
C ARG A 180 13.96 -3.12 1.17
N LEU A 181 13.28 -2.32 1.99
CA LEU A 181 12.70 -1.03 1.58
C LEU A 181 13.50 0.15 2.15
N THR A 182 13.93 1.05 1.26
CA THR A 182 14.33 2.42 1.62
C THR A 182 13.11 3.33 1.51
N VAL A 183 12.87 4.19 2.51
CA VAL A 183 11.72 5.09 2.53
C VAL A 183 12.18 6.54 2.43
N ASN A 184 11.82 7.17 1.33
CA ASN A 184 11.77 8.61 1.21
C ASN A 184 10.37 9.07 1.63
N SER A 185 10.27 10.12 2.45
CA SER A 185 8.98 10.66 2.83
C SER A 185 9.00 12.20 2.81
N SER A 186 7.88 12.79 2.42
CA SER A 186 7.66 14.23 2.40
C SER A 186 6.30 14.54 3.02
N THR A 187 6.28 15.43 4.01
CA THR A 187 5.03 15.83 4.67
C THR A 187 4.27 16.86 3.83
N VAL A 188 2.95 16.75 3.79
CA VAL A 188 2.04 17.80 3.29
C VAL A 188 1.13 18.31 4.41
N PRO A 189 0.73 19.59 4.39
CA PRO A 189 -0.25 20.10 5.33
C PRO A 189 -1.60 19.39 5.20
N LEU A 190 -2.29 19.14 6.32
CA LEU A 190 -3.62 18.49 6.31
C LEU A 190 -4.64 19.23 5.44
N ALA A 191 -4.58 20.56 5.38
CA ALA A 191 -5.47 21.35 4.53
C ALA A 191 -5.25 21.08 3.02
N GLU A 192 -4.02 20.80 2.61
CA GLU A 192 -3.69 20.41 1.24
C GLU A 192 -4.19 18.99 0.94
N GLU A 193 -3.96 18.06 1.88
CA GLU A 193 -4.43 16.67 1.78
C GLU A 193 -5.96 16.59 1.61
N LEU A 194 -6.73 17.32 2.44
CA LEU A 194 -8.20 17.37 2.37
C LEU A 194 -8.72 18.09 1.11
N SER A 195 -7.90 18.91 0.45
CA SER A 195 -8.26 19.58 -0.79
C SER A 195 -8.06 18.70 -2.02
N ASN A 196 -7.11 17.77 -1.96
CA ASN A 196 -6.85 16.75 -2.97
C ASN A 196 -7.75 15.51 -2.80
N ASP A 197 -8.68 15.55 -1.86
CA ASP A 197 -9.53 14.41 -1.50
C ASP A 197 -10.54 14.11 -2.63
N ILE A 198 -10.10 13.28 -3.58
CA ILE A 198 -10.91 12.72 -4.66
C ILE A 198 -12.04 11.82 -4.09
N PHE A 199 -11.90 11.35 -2.84
CA PHE A 199 -12.83 10.45 -2.16
C PHE A 199 -13.83 11.15 -1.23
N LYS A 200 -14.04 12.46 -1.39
CA LYS A 200 -14.97 13.27 -0.57
C LYS A 200 -16.43 12.78 -0.53
N GLY A 201 -16.78 11.73 -1.27
CA GLY A 201 -18.11 11.12 -1.31
C GLY A 201 -18.21 9.66 -0.88
N GLU A 202 -17.12 8.92 -0.70
CA GLU A 202 -17.17 7.45 -0.45
C GLU A 202 -16.80 7.04 0.97
N LEU A 203 -15.98 7.84 1.68
CA LEU A 203 -15.54 7.49 3.04
C LEU A 203 -16.47 7.98 4.16
N ASP A 204 -17.37 8.93 3.87
CA ASP A 204 -18.32 9.48 4.85
C ASP A 204 -19.43 8.50 5.27
N GLY A 205 -19.56 7.36 4.57
CA GLY A 205 -20.55 6.31 4.86
C GLY A 205 -19.98 4.97 5.33
N LEU A 206 -18.65 4.83 5.45
CA LEU A 206 -17.98 3.53 5.69
C LEU A 206 -17.29 3.41 7.06
N PHE A 207 -17.49 4.38 7.96
CA PHE A 207 -16.97 4.36 9.34
C PHE A 207 -17.98 4.83 10.39
#